data_AF-A0A9Q0YAM7-F1
#
_entry.id   AF-A0A9Q0YAM7-F1
#
_cell.length_a   1.000
_cell.length_b   1.000
_cell.length_c   1.000
_cell.angle_alpha   90.00
_cell.angle_beta   90.00
_cell.angle_gamma   90.00
#
_symmetry.space_group_name_H-M   'P 1'
#
loop_
_entity.id
_entity.type
_entity.pdbx_description
1 polymer ?
#
loop_
_entity_poly.entity_id
_entity_poly.type
_entity_poly.pdbx_seq_one_letter_code
_entity_poly.pdbx_strand_id
1 'polypeptide(L)'
;MKYATRNNVKVPENWSVKKKAGEAFWLRIKKTSVTCYPCPRSNIPGSVQTAFNRHTVGRFYANLAEVMDRYKFEARDIYNVDETGCTTVQKAN
;
A
#
# COMPACT_ATOMS: atom_id res chain seq x y z
N MET A 1 4.40 21.40 16.08
CA MET A 1 5.66 21.46 16.86
C MET A 1 5.73 20.50 18.03
N LYS A 2 4.70 20.41 18.88
CA LYS A 2 4.68 19.49 20.04
C LYS A 2 5.12 18.05 19.70
N TYR A 3 4.70 17.53 18.55
CA TYR A 3 5.09 16.20 18.06
C TYR A 3 6.59 16.08 17.71
N ALA A 4 7.18 17.08 17.05
CA ALA A 4 8.60 17.07 16.68
C ALA A 4 9.50 17.19 17.92
N THR A 5 9.11 18.04 18.88
CA THR A 5 9.80 18.17 20.17
C THR A 5 9.78 16.86 20.95
N ARG A 6 8.63 16.17 21.00
CA ARG A 6 8.50 14.86 21.66
C ARG A 6 9.39 13.78 21.02
N ASN A 7 9.59 13.85 19.71
CA ASN A 7 10.40 12.90 18.95
C ASN A 7 11.86 13.36 18.76
N ASN A 8 12.30 14.42 19.47
CA ASN A 8 13.65 14.98 19.37
C ASN A 8 14.09 15.31 17.92
N VAL A 9 13.14 15.66 17.05
CA VAL A 9 13.42 15.97 15.64
C VAL A 9 13.86 17.42 15.52
N LYS A 10 15.02 17.66 14.92
CA LYS A 10 15.52 19.00 14.60
C LYS A 10 14.54 19.71 13.65
N VAL A 11 13.84 20.72 14.18
CA VAL A 11 12.97 21.61 13.42
C VAL A 11 13.64 22.98 13.25
N PRO A 12 13.56 23.61 12.07
CA PRO A 12 14.11 24.93 11.88
C PRO A 12 13.29 25.99 12.64
N GLU A 13 13.98 26.97 13.20
CA GLU A 13 13.44 27.93 14.16
C GLU A 13 12.31 28.80 13.57
N ASN A 14 12.38 29.07 12.27
CA ASN A 14 11.34 29.79 11.53
C ASN A 14 9.96 29.09 11.57
N TRP A 15 9.91 27.78 11.74
CA TRP A 15 8.65 27.06 11.86
C TRP A 15 8.05 27.20 13.28
N SER A 16 8.89 27.36 14.31
CA SER A 16 8.44 27.59 15.69
C SER A 16 7.79 28.95 15.84
N VAL A 17 8.39 29.98 15.23
CA VAL A 17 7.87 31.36 15.22
C VAL A 17 6.60 31.49 14.38
N LYS A 18 6.60 30.96 13.15
CA LYS A 18 5.46 31.09 12.22
C LYS A 18 4.37 30.03 12.40
N LYS A 19 4.58 29.06 13.30
CA LYS A 19 3.73 27.87 13.54
C LYS A 19 3.38 27.07 12.27
N LYS A 20 4.17 27.20 11.20
CA LYS A 20 3.97 26.55 9.90
C LYS A 20 5.29 26.19 9.25
N ALA A 21 5.26 25.18 8.39
CA ALA A 21 6.43 24.82 7.59
C ALA A 21 6.71 25.91 6.52
N GLY A 22 7.98 26.29 6.39
CA GLY A 22 8.44 27.27 5.40
C GLY A 22 8.53 26.70 3.98
N GLU A 23 8.70 27.57 2.99
CA GLU A 23 8.75 27.20 1.56
C GLU A 23 9.79 26.11 1.24
N ALA A 24 10.96 26.16 1.87
CA ALA A 24 12.01 25.15 1.71
C ALA A 24 11.56 23.72 2.05
N PHE A 25 10.61 23.57 2.99
CA PHE A 25 9.99 22.28 3.29
C PHE A 25 9.21 21.75 2.09
N TRP A 26 8.37 22.61 1.52
CA TRP A 26 7.54 22.26 0.38
C TRP A 26 8.37 21.98 -0.87
N LEU A 27 9.45 22.73 -1.09
CA LEU A 27 10.41 22.45 -2.17
C LEU A 27 11.10 21.10 -1.99
N ARG A 28 11.47 20.73 -0.76
CA ARG A 28 12.05 19.42 -0.45
C ARG A 28 11.05 18.29 -0.71
N ILE A 29 9.81 18.43 -0.24
CA ILE A 29 8.75 17.44 -0.50
C ILE A 29 8.48 17.32 -2.00
N LYS A 30 8.39 18.44 -2.73
CA LYS A 30 8.21 18.44 -4.19
C LYS A 30 9.37 17.76 -4.92
N LYS A 31 10.61 17.97 -4.48
CA LYS A 31 11.81 17.32 -5.05
C LYS A 31 11.85 15.82 -4.77
N THR A 32 11.43 15.39 -3.57
CA THR A 32 11.35 13.98 -3.19
C THR A 32 10.10 13.30 -3.77
N SER A 33 9.00 14.02 -4.03
CA SER A 33 7.78 13.45 -4.64
C SER A 33 7.93 13.16 -6.13
N VAL A 34 9.02 13.62 -6.78
CA VAL A 34 9.34 13.25 -8.17
C VAL A 34 10.04 11.88 -8.25
N THR A 35 10.47 11.29 -7.13
CA THR A 35 10.74 9.85 -7.13
C THR A 35 9.39 9.16 -7.07
N CYS A 36 8.89 8.84 -8.27
CA CYS A 36 7.77 7.95 -8.53
C CYS A 36 7.56 6.97 -7.38
N TYR A 37 6.37 7.02 -6.76
CA TYR A 37 5.78 5.91 -5.99
C TYR A 37 6.19 4.60 -6.66
N PRO A 38 6.67 3.59 -5.90
CA PRO A 38 7.50 2.49 -6.40
C PRO A 38 7.10 2.10 -7.82
N CYS A 39 7.89 2.57 -8.80
CA CYS A 39 7.74 2.19 -10.18
C CYS A 39 7.80 0.66 -10.18
N PRO A 40 6.69 -0.08 -10.38
CA PRO A 40 6.71 -1.51 -10.19
C PRO A 40 7.58 -2.05 -11.31
N ARG A 41 8.81 -2.44 -10.98
CA ARG A 41 9.58 -3.33 -11.85
C ARG A 41 8.70 -4.57 -12.02
N SER A 42 8.25 -4.77 -13.25
CA SER A 42 7.38 -5.85 -13.69
C SER A 42 8.02 -7.20 -13.38
N ASN A 43 7.74 -7.75 -12.20
CA ASN A 43 8.22 -9.06 -11.80
C ASN A 43 7.05 -9.87 -11.22
N ILE A 44 5.90 -9.93 -11.91
CA ILE A 44 4.91 -10.97 -11.59
C ILE A 44 5.49 -12.28 -12.15
N PRO A 45 5.90 -13.24 -11.29
CA PRO A 45 6.52 -14.47 -11.77
C PRO A 45 5.54 -15.21 -12.68
N GLY A 46 6.04 -15.86 -13.74
CA GLY A 46 5.22 -16.59 -14.70
C GLY A 46 4.30 -17.64 -14.07
N SER A 47 4.67 -18.16 -12.89
CA SER A 47 3.84 -19.05 -12.08
C SER A 47 2.52 -18.40 -11.62
N VAL A 48 2.51 -17.11 -11.31
CA VAL A 48 1.28 -16.39 -10.91
C VAL A 48 0.36 -16.17 -12.13
N GLN A 49 0.95 -15.94 -13.30
CA GLN A 49 0.19 -15.79 -14.56
C GLN A 49 -0.47 -17.11 -14.99
N THR A 50 0.17 -18.26 -14.75
CA THR A 50 -0.39 -19.59 -15.09
C THR A 50 -1.20 -20.23 -13.95
N ALA A 51 -1.09 -19.71 -12.73
CA ALA A 51 -1.84 -20.20 -11.58
C ALA A 51 -3.35 -19.88 -11.67
N PHE A 52 -3.77 -18.91 -12.48
CA PHE A 52 -5.18 -18.54 -12.66
C PHE A 52 -5.93 -19.50 -13.61
N ASN A 53 -5.92 -20.79 -13.28
CA ASN A 53 -6.61 -21.84 -14.02
C ASN A 53 -7.76 -22.45 -13.19
N ARG A 54 -8.70 -23.13 -13.87
CA ARG A 54 -9.91 -23.71 -13.23
C ARG A 54 -9.59 -24.60 -12.04
N HIS A 55 -8.53 -25.40 -12.13
CA HIS A 55 -8.13 -26.31 -11.07
C HIS A 55 -7.66 -25.56 -9.82
N THR A 56 -6.75 -24.60 -9.97
CA THR A 56 -6.24 -23.79 -8.85
C THR A 56 -7.33 -22.94 -8.21
N VAL A 57 -8.19 -22.32 -9.02
CA VAL A 57 -9.32 -21.52 -8.53
C VAL A 57 -10.32 -22.39 -7.79
N GLY A 58 -10.63 -23.59 -8.31
CA GLY A 58 -11.50 -24.54 -7.61
C GLY A 58 -10.93 -24.95 -6.26
N ARG A 59 -9.62 -25.22 -6.19
CA ARG A 59 -8.95 -25.55 -4.92
C ARG A 59 -8.97 -24.40 -3.92
N PHE A 60 -8.81 -23.16 -4.38
CA PHE A 60 -8.92 -21.97 -3.54
C PHE A 60 -10.29 -21.88 -2.87
N TYR A 61 -11.39 -22.02 -3.63
CA TYR A 61 -12.74 -21.96 -3.05
C TYR A 61 -13.07 -23.15 -2.14
N ALA A 62 -12.55 -24.34 -2.43
CA ALA A 62 -12.70 -25.49 -1.54
C ALA A 62 -12.05 -25.24 -0.18
N ASN A 63 -10.81 -24.73 -0.18
CA ASN A 63 -10.10 -24.38 1.06
C ASN A 63 -10.80 -23.22 1.80
N LEU A 64 -11.29 -22.22 1.06
CA LEU A 64 -12.04 -21.12 1.65
C LEU A 64 -13.30 -21.64 2.36
N ALA A 65 -14.06 -22.53 1.73
CA ALA A 65 -15.26 -23.11 2.34
C ALA A 65 -14.93 -23.90 3.62
N GLU A 66 -13.85 -24.70 3.61
CA GLU A 66 -13.40 -25.46 4.79
C GLU A 66 -13.03 -24.53 5.95
N VAL A 67 -12.32 -23.45 5.68
CA VAL A 67 -11.91 -22.47 6.69
C VAL A 67 -13.13 -21.70 7.21
N MET A 68 -14.06 -21.31 6.33
CA MET A 68 -15.30 -20.63 6.71
C MET A 68 -16.16 -21.51 7.62
N ASP A 69 -16.27 -22.81 7.36
CA ASP A 69 -17.05 -23.74 8.21
C ASP A 69 -16.39 -23.97 9.58
N ARG A 70 -15.04 -24.05 9.61
CA ARG A 70 -14.29 -24.25 10.86
C ARG A 70 -14.37 -23.07 11.82
N TYR A 71 -14.20 -21.86 11.30
CA TYR A 71 -14.07 -20.66 12.14
C TYR A 71 -15.33 -19.79 12.18
N LYS A 72 -16.27 -20.01 11.27
CA LYS A 72 -17.57 -19.31 11.22
C LYS A 72 -17.44 -17.80 11.28
N PHE A 73 -16.53 -17.25 10.48
CA PHE A 73 -16.29 -15.82 10.39
C PHE A 73 -17.58 -15.05 10.09
N GLU A 74 -17.80 -13.95 10.81
CA GLU A 74 -18.88 -13.03 10.49
C GLU A 74 -18.41 -12.03 9.43
N ALA A 75 -19.35 -11.31 8.80
CA ALA A 75 -19.01 -10.34 7.76
C ALA A 75 -18.02 -9.25 8.24
N ARG A 76 -18.03 -8.93 9.54
CA ARG A 76 -17.10 -7.97 10.16
C ARG A 76 -15.65 -8.48 10.26
N ASP A 77 -15.45 -9.78 10.15
CA ASP A 77 -14.13 -10.42 10.26
C ASP A 77 -13.45 -10.57 8.89
N ILE A 78 -14.19 -10.30 7.81
CA ILE A 78 -13.73 -10.44 6.42
C ILE A 78 -13.44 -9.05 5.85
N TYR A 79 -12.14 -8.76 5.69
CA TYR A 79 -11.68 -7.51 5.10
C TYR A 79 -11.53 -7.67 3.58
N ASN A 80 -12.28 -6.86 2.82
CA ASN A 80 -12.04 -6.73 1.38
C ASN A 80 -10.79 -5.88 1.15
N VAL A 81 -9.88 -6.37 0.32
CA VAL A 81 -8.58 -5.72 0.01
C VAL A 81 -8.61 -5.14 -1.42
N ASP A 82 -9.80 -4.88 -1.97
CA ASP A 82 -9.98 -4.35 -3.33
C ASP A 82 -9.57 -2.88 -3.49
N GLU A 83 -9.54 -2.09 -2.40
CA GLU A 83 -9.05 -0.71 -2.41
C GLU A 83 -7.51 -0.58 -2.43
N THR A 84 -6.78 -1.68 -2.59
CA THR A 84 -5.35 -1.60 -2.87
C THR A 84 -5.20 -1.30 -4.35
N GLY A 85 -4.99 -0.04 -4.74
CA GLY A 85 -4.84 0.45 -6.12
C GLY A 85 -3.69 -0.15 -6.95
N CYS A 86 -3.37 -1.43 -6.78
CA CYS A 86 -2.49 -2.23 -7.60
C CYS A 86 -3.25 -2.69 -8.86
N THR A 87 -3.16 -1.91 -9.93
CA THR A 87 -3.60 -2.34 -11.26
C THR A 87 -2.72 -3.46 -11.77
N THR A 88 -3.28 -4.65 -12.01
CA THR A 88 -2.58 -5.82 -12.57
C THR A 88 -2.61 -5.87 -14.11
N VAL A 89 -3.18 -4.85 -14.76
CA VAL A 89 -3.31 -4.79 -16.22
C VAL A 89 -1.95 -4.49 -16.87
N GLN A 90 -1.42 -5.47 -17.60
CA GLN A 90 -0.27 -5.28 -18.48
C GLN A 90 -0.68 -4.45 -19.71
N LYS A 91 0.14 -3.48 -20.12
CA LYS A 91 0.04 -2.89 -21.46
C LYS A 91 0.81 -3.77 -22.44
N ALA A 92 0.17 -4.13 -23.56
CA ALA A 92 0.83 -4.78 -24.68
C ALA A 92 1.80 -3.79 -25.35
N ASN A 93 2.96 -4.29 -25.78
CA ASN A 93 3.94 -3.56 -26.58
C ASN A 93 3.52 -3.48 -28.05
#